data_AF-A0A6J6SFE0-F1
#
_entry.id   AF-A0A6J6SFE0-F1
#
_cell.length_a   1.000
_cell.length_b   1.000
_cell.length_c   1.000
_cell.angle_alpha   90.00
_cell.angle_beta   90.00
_cell.angle_gamma   90.00
#
_symmetry.space_group_name_H-M   'P 1'
#
loop_
_entity.id
_entity.type
_entity.pdbx_description
1 polymer ?
#
loop_
_entity_poly.entity_id
_entity_poly.type
_entity_poly.pdbx_seq_one_letter_code
_entity_poly.pdbx_strand_id
1 'polypeptide(L)'
;MLISFAGVVLITGIDFQLSTRAFIGDLSAIGCGAMSAMYLIIGSHAQRKIATSTYTTICYASCAVSVLPFVILNKYNLIHYTKYQWMLLFFLFLGAQVMGHTMFNFTLKRVSATVVSLLAFFEVPVCAILAFWWMGQIPPRATIPGILLILSGCAIFVMRSKPSIEKSFNPVA
;
A
#
# COMPACT_ATOMS: atom_id res chain seq x y z
N MET A 1 3.84 -14.95 -4.54
CA MET A 1 2.62 -14.20 -4.95
C MET A 1 1.35 -14.97 -4.59
N LEU A 2 0.98 -16.07 -5.26
CA LEU A 2 -0.24 -16.84 -4.90
C LEU A 2 -0.26 -17.30 -3.44
N ILE A 3 0.86 -17.78 -2.90
CA ILE A 3 0.99 -18.20 -1.50
C ILE A 3 0.72 -17.02 -0.54
N SER A 4 1.33 -15.86 -0.80
CA SER A 4 1.10 -14.65 0.01
C SER A 4 -0.34 -14.16 -0.10
N PHE A 5 -0.93 -14.24 -1.29
CA PHE A 5 -2.33 -13.88 -1.52
C PHE A 5 -3.29 -14.79 -0.74
N ALA A 6 -3.02 -16.10 -0.69
CA ALA A 6 -3.78 -17.03 0.15
C ALA A 6 -3.67 -16.67 1.64
N GLY A 7 -2.49 -16.22 2.09
CA GLY A 7 -2.29 -15.69 3.43
C GLY A 7 -3.17 -14.46 3.72
N VAL A 8 -3.26 -13.52 2.79
CA VAL A 8 -4.15 -12.34 2.91
C VAL A 8 -5.62 -12.79 2.98
N VAL A 9 -6.08 -13.68 2.10
CA VAL A 9 -7.45 -14.22 2.13
C VAL A 9 -7.76 -14.88 3.49
N LEU A 10 -6.79 -15.59 4.07
CA LEU A 10 -6.95 -16.22 5.38
C LEU A 10 -7.08 -15.18 6.51
N ILE A 11 -6.33 -14.08 6.45
CA ILE A 11 -6.39 -13.00 7.46
C ILE A 11 -7.68 -12.20 7.34
N THR A 12 -8.04 -11.79 6.11
CA THR A 12 -9.25 -11.01 5.84
C THR A 12 -10.51 -11.83 6.12
N GLY A 13 -10.41 -13.16 5.99
CA GLY A 13 -11.54 -14.06 6.07
C GLY A 13 -12.43 -13.95 4.83
N ILE A 14 -13.43 -14.83 4.78
CA ILE A 14 -14.49 -14.76 3.77
C ILE A 14 -15.79 -14.54 4.53
N ASP A 15 -16.31 -13.32 4.48
CA ASP A 15 -17.64 -13.04 4.99
C ASP A 15 -18.65 -13.29 3.86
N PHE A 16 -19.53 -14.27 4.04
CA PHE A 16 -20.58 -14.61 3.07
C PHE A 16 -21.92 -13.93 3.39
N GLN A 17 -21.91 -12.84 4.16
CA GLN A 17 -23.13 -12.06 4.39
C GLN A 17 -23.71 -11.50 3.08
N LEU A 18 -24.78 -12.14 2.61
CA LEU A 18 -25.60 -11.71 1.49
C LEU A 18 -26.42 -10.46 1.89
N SER A 19 -25.77 -9.31 1.87
CA SER A 19 -26.39 -7.99 1.97
C SER A 19 -26.07 -7.18 0.73
N THR A 20 -27.06 -6.48 0.17
CA THR A 20 -26.86 -5.56 -0.96
C THR A 20 -25.79 -4.50 -0.65
N ARG A 21 -25.66 -4.09 0.62
CA ARG A 21 -24.62 -3.15 1.06
C ARG A 21 -23.22 -3.77 1.03
N ALA A 22 -23.09 -5.03 1.47
CA ALA A 22 -21.83 -5.78 1.40
C ALA A 22 -21.40 -5.97 -0.06
N PHE A 23 -22.34 -6.33 -0.93
CA PHE A 23 -22.08 -6.53 -2.36
C PHE A 23 -21.55 -5.25 -3.06
N ILE A 24 -22.15 -4.09 -2.80
CA ILE A 24 -21.65 -2.81 -3.35
C ILE A 24 -20.25 -2.50 -2.79
N GLY A 25 -20.03 -2.80 -1.51
CA GLY A 25 -18.72 -2.74 -0.85
C GLY A 25 -17.68 -3.58 -1.58
N ASP A 26 -17.95 -4.87 -1.80
CA ASP A 26 -17.03 -5.79 -2.48
C ASP A 26 -16.71 -5.34 -3.91
N LEU A 27 -17.72 -4.90 -4.66
CA LEU A 27 -17.52 -4.39 -6.02
C LEU A 27 -16.64 -3.13 -6.02
N SER A 28 -16.87 -2.21 -5.07
CA SER A 28 -16.02 -1.02 -4.90
C SER A 28 -14.59 -1.38 -4.49
N ALA A 29 -14.40 -2.39 -3.64
CA ALA A 29 -13.09 -2.86 -3.20
C ALA A 29 -12.27 -3.43 -4.38
N ILE A 30 -12.92 -4.22 -5.25
CA ILE A 30 -12.31 -4.71 -6.49
C ILE A 30 -11.92 -3.53 -7.40
N GLY A 31 -12.80 -2.53 -7.53
CA GLY A 31 -12.52 -1.30 -8.28
C GLY A 31 -11.29 -0.56 -7.73
N CYS A 32 -11.21 -0.35 -6.42
CA CYS A 32 -10.05 0.25 -5.76
C CYS A 32 -8.77 -0.56 -5.97
N GLY A 33 -8.86 -1.89 -5.89
CA GLY A 33 -7.72 -2.78 -6.15
C GLY A 33 -7.20 -2.64 -7.58
N ALA A 34 -8.09 -2.62 -8.58
CA ALA A 34 -7.73 -2.41 -9.98
C ALA A 34 -7.10 -1.04 -10.21
N MET A 35 -7.67 0.02 -9.62
CA MET A 35 -7.11 1.38 -9.71
C MET A 35 -5.73 1.49 -9.05
N SER A 36 -5.54 0.85 -7.90
CA SER A 36 -4.25 0.80 -7.21
C SER A 36 -3.20 0.07 -8.07
N ALA A 37 -3.56 -1.06 -8.68
CA ALA A 37 -2.66 -1.76 -9.60
C ALA A 37 -2.30 -0.91 -10.83
N MET A 38 -3.28 -0.24 -11.44
CA MET A 38 -3.03 0.69 -12.56
C MET A 38 -2.09 1.81 -12.15
N TYR A 39 -2.30 2.41 -10.98
CA TYR A 39 -1.44 3.44 -10.42
C TYR A 39 0.02 2.98 -10.32
N LEU A 40 0.26 1.77 -9.78
CA LEU A 40 1.63 1.25 -9.64
C LEU A 40 2.28 0.92 -10.98
N ILE A 41 1.53 0.35 -11.93
CA ILE A 41 2.04 0.03 -13.26
C ILE A 41 2.42 1.32 -14.00
N ILE A 42 1.49 2.28 -14.09
CA ILE A 42 1.71 3.56 -14.77
C ILE A 42 2.80 4.37 -14.06
N GLY A 43 2.76 4.42 -12.72
CA GLY A 43 3.75 5.08 -11.89
C GLY A 43 5.16 4.53 -12.09
N SER A 44 5.31 3.19 -12.20
CA SER A 44 6.60 2.56 -12.48
C SER A 44 7.18 2.96 -13.85
N HIS A 45 6.33 3.22 -14.85
CA HIS A 45 6.77 3.72 -16.15
C HIS A 45 7.10 5.21 -16.11
N ALA A 46 6.23 6.02 -15.50
CA ALA A 46 6.40 7.46 -15.39
C ALA A 46 7.66 7.83 -14.59
N GLN A 47 7.86 7.21 -13.43
CA GLN A 47 9.01 7.46 -12.55
C GLN A 47 10.37 7.19 -13.21
N ARG A 48 10.44 6.43 -14.30
CA ARG A 48 11.68 6.26 -15.09
C ARG A 48 12.05 7.51 -15.91
N LYS A 49 11.07 8.34 -16.24
CA LYS A 49 11.24 9.52 -17.12
C LYS A 49 11.22 10.84 -16.36
N ILE A 50 10.64 10.90 -15.16
CA ILE A 50 10.49 12.14 -14.38
C ILE A 50 11.04 12.03 -12.95
N ALA A 51 11.36 13.18 -12.36
CA ALA A 51 11.77 13.27 -10.96
C ALA A 51 10.63 12.83 -10.02
N THR A 52 10.98 12.18 -8.91
CA THR A 52 9.98 11.64 -7.97
C THR A 52 9.18 12.76 -7.34
N SER A 53 9.84 13.87 -6.99
CA SER A 53 9.17 15.06 -6.45
C SER A 53 8.11 15.59 -7.40
N THR A 54 8.41 15.70 -8.70
CA THR A 54 7.44 16.18 -9.70
C THR A 54 6.24 15.24 -9.81
N TYR A 55 6.49 13.93 -9.87
CA TYR A 55 5.42 12.94 -9.91
C TYR A 55 4.54 13.00 -8.66
N THR A 56 5.13 13.00 -7.46
CA THR A 56 4.38 13.01 -6.20
C THR A 56 3.60 14.30 -6.02
N THR A 57 4.14 15.45 -6.43
CA THR A 57 3.40 16.73 -6.40
C THR A 57 2.14 16.67 -7.28
N ILE A 58 2.26 16.12 -8.50
CA ILE A 58 1.10 15.95 -9.40
C ILE A 58 0.08 14.99 -8.77
N CYS A 59 0.51 13.87 -8.21
CA CYS A 59 -0.39 12.93 -7.53
C CYS A 59 -1.11 13.55 -6.33
N TYR A 60 -0.41 14.35 -5.52
CA TYR A 60 -1.03 15.03 -4.38
C TYR A 60 -1.98 16.12 -4.83
N ALA A 61 -1.64 16.87 -5.88
CA ALA A 61 -2.54 17.86 -6.47
C ALA A 61 -3.80 17.19 -7.04
N SER A 62 -3.66 16.09 -7.79
CA SER A 62 -4.83 15.36 -8.32
C SER A 62 -5.71 14.82 -7.21
N CYS A 63 -5.11 14.26 -6.15
CA CYS A 63 -5.86 13.78 -4.98
C CYS A 63 -6.63 14.92 -4.30
N ALA A 64 -5.96 16.07 -4.07
CA ALA A 64 -6.59 17.24 -3.47
C ALA A 64 -7.77 17.74 -4.33
N VAL A 65 -7.59 17.85 -5.65
CA VAL A 65 -8.66 18.30 -6.57
C VAL A 65 -9.81 17.29 -6.65
N SER A 66 -9.55 15.99 -6.56
CA SER A 66 -10.61 14.98 -6.57
C SER A 66 -11.40 14.94 -5.27
N VAL A 67 -10.74 15.10 -4.12
CA VAL A 67 -11.38 14.99 -2.80
C VAL A 67 -12.07 16.29 -2.39
N LEU A 68 -11.55 17.46 -2.78
CA LEU A 68 -12.07 18.76 -2.36
C LEU A 68 -13.57 18.98 -2.71
N PRO A 69 -14.05 18.70 -3.94
CA PRO A 69 -15.47 18.80 -4.27
C PRO A 69 -16.32 17.87 -3.40
N PHE A 70 -15.85 16.66 -3.13
CA PHE A 70 -16.57 15.70 -2.28
C PHE A 70 -16.73 16.25 -0.86
N VAL A 71 -15.70 16.89 -0.31
CA VAL A 71 -15.74 17.51 1.02
C VAL A 71 -16.73 18.67 1.08
N ILE A 72 -16.73 19.53 0.05
CA ILE A 72 -17.63 20.70 -0.04
C ILE A 72 -19.08 20.25 -0.20
N LEU A 73 -19.37 19.31 -1.12
CA LEU A 73 -20.72 18.85 -1.41
C LEU A 73 -21.39 18.18 -0.20
N ASN A 74 -20.62 17.44 0.60
CA ASN A 74 -21.10 16.79 1.82
C ASN A 74 -21.07 17.71 3.05
N LYS A 75 -20.66 18.97 2.90
CA LYS A 75 -20.58 19.97 3.98
C LYS A 75 -19.74 19.52 5.19
N TYR A 76 -18.67 18.76 4.95
CA TYR A 76 -17.77 18.35 6.03
C TYR A 76 -16.95 19.55 6.52
N ASN A 77 -16.58 19.52 7.80
CA ASN A 77 -15.75 20.56 8.40
C ASN A 77 -14.34 20.55 7.80
N LEU A 78 -13.89 21.70 7.29
CA LEU A 78 -12.57 21.86 6.69
C LEU A 78 -11.52 22.38 7.68
N ILE A 79 -11.93 23.27 8.59
CA ILE A 79 -11.00 24.07 9.40
C ILE A 79 -11.32 23.96 10.90
N HIS A 80 -12.56 23.62 11.25
CA HIS A 80 -13.07 23.57 12.62
C HIS A 80 -12.67 22.29 13.37
N TYR A 81 -11.37 22.00 13.40
CA TYR A 81 -10.79 20.90 14.17
C TYR A 81 -10.07 21.44 15.42
N THR A 82 -10.08 20.65 16.49
CA THR A 82 -9.33 20.96 17.71
C THR A 82 -7.82 20.93 17.47
N LYS A 83 -7.04 21.61 18.32
CA LYS A 83 -5.56 21.59 18.23
C LYS A 83 -4.97 20.18 18.23
N TYR A 84 -5.56 19.29 19.03
CA TYR A 84 -5.13 17.88 19.10
C TYR A 84 -5.39 17.13 17.79
N GLN A 85 -6.56 17.31 17.17
CA GLN A 85 -6.88 16.72 15.87
C GLN A 85 -5.98 17.26 14.77
N TRP A 86 -5.67 18.55 14.76
CA TRP A 86 -4.70 19.14 13.84
C TRP A 86 -3.31 18.53 13.98
N MET A 87 -2.87 18.27 15.22
CA MET A 87 -1.59 17.61 15.49
C MET A 87 -1.58 16.18 14.93
N LEU A 88 -2.64 15.39 15.15
CA LEU A 88 -2.77 14.05 14.58
C LEU A 88 -2.77 14.06 13.04
N LEU A 89 -3.54 14.96 12.43
CA LEU A 89 -3.57 15.14 10.98
C LEU A 89 -2.21 15.53 10.42
N PHE A 90 -1.47 16.39 11.12
CA PHE A 90 -0.13 16.79 10.73
C PHE A 90 0.84 15.61 10.75
N PHE A 91 0.84 14.79 11.81
CA PHE A 91 1.69 13.59 11.88
C PHE A 91 1.29 12.54 10.85
N LEU A 92 -0.01 12.36 10.59
CA LEU A 92 -0.50 11.46 9.55
C LEU A 92 -0.06 11.92 8.15
N PHE A 93 -0.20 13.23 7.88
CA PHE A 93 0.26 13.83 6.65
C PHE A 93 1.78 13.69 6.48
N LEU A 94 2.57 14.00 7.49
CA LEU A 94 4.03 13.95 7.36
C LEU A 94 4.54 12.49 7.26
N GLY A 95 4.02 11.60 8.11
CA GLY A 95 4.47 10.22 8.21
C GLY A 95 3.91 9.31 7.11
N ALA A 96 2.59 9.19 7.02
CA ALA A 96 1.98 8.27 6.05
C ALA A 96 1.97 8.85 4.63
N GLN A 97 1.56 10.12 4.49
CA GLN A 97 1.41 10.73 3.16
C GLN A 97 2.76 11.14 2.57
N VAL A 98 3.48 12.08 3.20
CA VAL A 98 4.71 12.63 2.63
C VAL A 98 5.82 11.60 2.66
N MET A 99 6.10 10.98 3.81
CA MET A 99 7.20 10.02 3.90
C MET A 99 6.83 8.66 3.26
N GLY A 100 5.76 8.01 3.71
CA GLY A 100 5.36 6.68 3.23
C GLY A 100 5.12 6.62 1.72
N HIS A 101 4.18 7.43 1.21
CA HIS A 101 3.82 7.40 -0.21
C HIS A 101 4.97 7.84 -1.13
N THR A 102 5.79 8.81 -0.71
CA THR A 102 6.97 9.22 -1.50
C THR A 102 8.04 8.15 -1.52
N MET A 103 8.32 7.48 -0.39
CA MET A 103 9.27 6.36 -0.35
C MET A 103 8.80 5.20 -1.23
N PHE A 104 7.50 4.89 -1.20
CA PHE A 104 6.91 3.87 -2.06
C PHE A 104 7.09 4.19 -3.55
N ASN A 105 6.82 5.43 -3.93
CA ASN A 105 6.99 5.93 -5.30
C ASN A 105 8.45 6.04 -5.75
N PHE A 106 9.34 6.43 -4.84
CA PHE A 106 10.76 6.46 -5.10
C PHE A 106 11.30 5.05 -5.39
N THR A 107 10.79 4.06 -4.66
CA THR A 107 11.19 2.65 -4.81
C THR A 107 10.83 2.11 -6.20
N LEU A 108 9.70 2.55 -6.79
CA LEU A 108 9.31 2.20 -8.18
C LEU A 108 10.33 2.61 -9.25
N LYS A 109 11.27 3.53 -8.96
CA LYS A 109 12.37 3.85 -9.88
C LYS A 109 13.39 2.72 -10.03
N ARG A 110 13.61 1.98 -8.95
CA ARG A 110 14.72 1.01 -8.84
C ARG A 110 14.23 -0.43 -8.87
N VAL A 111 12.98 -0.68 -8.51
CA VAL A 111 12.39 -2.02 -8.51
C VAL A 111 11.06 -2.05 -9.27
N SER A 112 10.69 -3.22 -9.78
CA SER A 112 9.46 -3.39 -10.55
C SER A 112 8.20 -3.22 -9.68
N ALA A 113 7.09 -2.84 -10.31
CA ALA A 113 5.79 -2.72 -9.65
C ALA A 113 5.38 -4.02 -8.90
N THR A 114 5.79 -5.18 -9.40
CA THR A 114 5.57 -6.49 -8.74
C THR A 114 6.29 -6.61 -7.41
N VAL A 115 7.55 -6.17 -7.32
CA VAL A 115 8.32 -6.19 -6.07
C VAL A 115 7.75 -5.18 -5.08
N VAL A 116 7.37 -3.99 -5.54
CA VAL A 116 6.75 -2.96 -4.70
C VAL A 116 5.40 -3.45 -4.14
N SER A 117 4.59 -4.12 -4.97
CA SER A 117 3.33 -4.73 -4.51
C SER A 117 3.56 -5.85 -3.50
N LEU A 118 4.66 -6.62 -3.63
CA LEU A 118 5.04 -7.62 -2.64
C LEU A 118 5.42 -6.98 -1.30
N LEU A 119 6.15 -5.86 -1.33
CA LEU A 119 6.53 -5.12 -0.13
C LEU A 119 5.30 -4.57 0.61
N ALA A 120 4.24 -4.20 -0.12
CA ALA A 120 2.99 -3.78 0.51
C ALA A 120 2.41 -4.87 1.42
N PHE A 121 2.53 -6.17 1.08
CA PHE A 121 2.04 -7.24 1.98
C PHE A 121 2.75 -7.30 3.34
N PHE A 122 3.94 -6.70 3.49
CA PHE A 122 4.60 -6.62 4.79
C PHE A 122 3.91 -5.64 5.74
N GLU A 123 3.03 -4.76 5.25
CA GLU A 123 2.24 -3.89 6.12
C GLU A 123 1.40 -4.71 7.12
N VAL A 124 0.82 -5.84 6.68
CA VAL A 124 -0.07 -6.65 7.53
C VAL A 124 0.69 -7.28 8.71
N PRO A 125 1.82 -8.01 8.51
CA PRO A 125 2.65 -8.49 9.61
C PRO A 125 3.18 -7.38 10.51
N VAL A 126 3.69 -6.28 9.94
CA VAL A 126 4.28 -5.19 10.71
C VAL A 126 3.23 -4.50 11.58
N CYS A 127 2.05 -4.21 11.02
CA CYS A 127 0.92 -3.66 11.75
C CYS A 127 0.44 -4.60 12.86
N ALA A 128 0.37 -5.91 12.61
CA ALA A 128 -0.03 -6.88 13.65
C ALA A 128 0.96 -6.92 14.82
N ILE A 129 2.27 -6.89 14.54
CA ILE A 129 3.32 -6.83 15.58
C ILE A 129 3.23 -5.52 16.35
N LEU A 130 3.07 -4.38 15.66
CA LEU A 130 2.94 -3.07 16.30
C LEU A 130 1.67 -2.98 17.14
N ALA A 131 0.54 -3.50 16.68
CA ALA A 131 -0.71 -3.52 17.44
C ALA A 131 -0.59 -4.37 18.72
N PHE A 132 0.10 -5.51 18.63
CA PHE A 132 0.39 -6.35 19.80
C PHE A 132 1.30 -5.64 20.79
N TRP A 133 2.41 -5.07 20.32
CA TRP A 133 3.42 -4.47 21.19
C TRP A 133 3.00 -3.11 21.78
N TRP A 134 2.41 -2.24 20.96
CA TRP A 134 2.06 -0.87 21.35
C TRP A 134 0.66 -0.78 21.96
N MET A 135 -0.32 -1.49 21.38
CA MET A 135 -1.73 -1.37 21.77
C MET A 135 -2.19 -2.53 22.68
N GLY A 136 -1.35 -3.52 22.93
CA GLY A 136 -1.70 -4.71 23.72
C GLY A 136 -2.78 -5.57 23.06
N GLN A 137 -3.06 -5.39 21.77
CA GLN A 137 -4.11 -6.11 21.06
C GLN A 137 -3.59 -7.48 20.61
N ILE A 138 -4.20 -8.54 21.12
CA ILE A 138 -3.85 -9.92 20.74
C ILE A 138 -4.45 -10.21 19.36
N PRO A 139 -3.64 -10.51 18.33
CA PRO A 139 -4.16 -10.84 17.01
C PRO A 139 -5.06 -12.08 17.08
N PRO A 140 -6.16 -12.12 16.31
CA PRO A 140 -6.97 -13.31 16.16
C PRO A 140 -6.12 -14.55 15.82
N ARG A 141 -6.54 -15.73 16.29
CA ARG A 141 -5.78 -16.98 16.06
C ARG A 141 -5.52 -17.27 14.58
N ALA A 142 -6.42 -16.84 13.69
CA ALA A 142 -6.26 -16.96 12.23
C ALA A 142 -5.17 -16.04 11.65
N THR A 143 -4.81 -14.95 12.32
CA THR A 143 -3.80 -14.00 11.83
C THR A 143 -2.40 -14.59 11.82
N ILE A 144 -2.08 -15.47 12.78
CA ILE A 144 -0.75 -16.09 12.90
C ILE A 144 -0.40 -16.96 11.67
N PRO A 145 -1.20 -17.97 11.28
CA PRO A 145 -0.91 -18.76 10.08
C PRO A 145 -0.96 -17.91 8.80
N GLY A 146 -1.81 -16.88 8.76
CA GLY A 146 -1.88 -15.94 7.65
C GLY A 146 -0.58 -15.15 7.45
N ILE A 147 0.00 -14.62 8.55
CA ILE A 147 1.30 -13.92 8.52
C ILE A 147 2.40 -14.87 8.04
N LEU A 148 2.43 -16.11 8.53
CA LEU A 148 3.40 -17.12 8.09
C LEU A 148 3.29 -17.41 6.58
N LEU A 149 2.08 -17.49 6.05
CA LEU A 149 1.84 -17.66 4.61
C LEU A 149 2.30 -16.44 3.80
N ILE A 150 2.01 -15.22 4.29
CA ILE A 150 2.48 -13.98 3.65
C ILE A 150 4.00 -13.98 3.57
N LEU A 151 4.68 -14.17 4.72
CA LEU A 151 6.13 -14.12 4.82
C LEU A 151 6.82 -15.22 4.00
N SER A 152 6.31 -16.45 4.05
CA SER A 152 6.84 -17.56 3.25
C SER A 152 6.67 -17.33 1.75
N GLY A 153 5.50 -16.87 1.31
CA GLY A 153 5.25 -16.53 -0.09
C GLY A 153 6.11 -15.37 -0.60
N CYS A 154 6.43 -14.41 0.27
CA CYS A 154 7.36 -13.32 -0.02
C CYS A 154 8.81 -13.84 -0.11
N ALA A 155 9.25 -14.65 0.85
CA ALA A 155 10.58 -15.25 0.87
C ALA A 155 10.85 -16.10 -0.39
N ILE A 156 9.92 -16.98 -0.75
CA ILE A 156 10.03 -17.80 -1.97
C ILE A 156 10.13 -16.93 -3.22
N PHE A 157 9.34 -15.85 -3.29
CA PHE A 157 9.39 -14.93 -4.42
C PHE A 157 10.78 -14.29 -4.53
N VAL A 158 11.30 -13.73 -3.45
CA VAL A 158 12.63 -13.08 -3.42
C VAL A 158 13.74 -14.06 -3.76
N MET A 159 13.70 -15.28 -3.20
CA MET A 159 14.71 -16.31 -3.48
C MET A 159 14.72 -16.77 -4.94
N ARG A 160 13.56 -16.79 -5.61
CA ARG A 160 13.44 -17.18 -7.02
C ARG A 160 13.67 -16.03 -7.98
N SER A 161 13.42 -14.80 -7.56
CA SER A 161 13.76 -13.60 -8.34
C SER A 161 15.27 -13.34 -8.20
N LYS A 162 16.07 -14.16 -8.91
CA LYS A 162 17.51 -13.93 -9.04
C LYS A 162 17.75 -12.48 -9.47
N PRO A 163 18.58 -11.71 -8.77
CA PRO A 163 19.16 -10.51 -9.34
C PRO A 163 19.95 -10.96 -10.56
N SER A 164 19.67 -10.42 -11.73
CA SER A 164 20.56 -10.50 -12.89
C SER A 164 21.79 -9.61 -12.64
N ILE A 165 22.55 -9.90 -11.57
CA ILE A 165 23.85 -9.31 -11.24
C ILE A 165 24.90 -10.32 -11.72
N GLU A 166 24.98 -10.55 -13.02
CA GLU A 166 26.06 -11.38 -13.60
C GLU A 166 26.35 -11.08 -15.08
N LYS A 167 25.95 -9.92 -15.62
CA LYS A 167 26.21 -9.59 -17.04
C LYS A 167 26.80 -8.20 -17.34
N SER A 168 27.35 -7.49 -16.36
CA SER A 168 27.99 -6.18 -16.63
C SER A 168 29.45 -6.04 -16.14
N PHE A 169 30.09 -7.12 -15.70
CA PHE A 169 31.54 -7.13 -15.46
C PHE A 169 32.23 -8.01 -16.49
N ASN A 170 32.18 -7.59 -17.76
CA ASN A 170 33.24 -7.93 -18.70
C ASN A 170 34.06 -6.65 -18.90
N PRO A 171 35.22 -6.48 -18.25
CA PRO A 171 36.13 -5.43 -18.64
C PRO A 171 36.62 -5.79 -20.05
N VAL A 172 36.20 -5.00 -21.03
CA VAL A 172 36.83 -5.01 -22.34
C VAL A 172 38.28 -4.57 -22.13
N ALA A 173 39.19 -5.54 -22.20
CA ALA A 173 40.62 -5.35 -22.40
C ALA A 173 40.97 -5.92 -23.78
#